data_AF-A0A9X9QEX8-F1
#
_entry.id   AF-A0A9X9QEX8-F1
#
_cell.length_a   1.000
_cell.length_b   1.000
_cell.length_c   1.000
_cell.angle_alpha   90.00
_cell.angle_beta   90.00
_cell.angle_gamma   90.00
#
_symmetry.space_group_name_H-M   'P 1'
#
loop_
_entity.id
_entity.type
_entity.pdbx_description
1 polymer ?
#
loop_
_entity_poly.entity_id
_entity_poly.type
_entity_poly.pdbx_seq_one_letter_code
_entity_poly.pdbx_strand_id
1 'polypeptide(L)' 'MKTLRDWAKAHLNWTYEDWTSILWTDETWVEDRRHSRGWVTRS' A
#
# COMPACT_ATOMS: atom_id res chain seq x y z
N MET A 1 14.81 16.46 -14.37
CA MET A 1 13.77 16.03 -13.41
C MET A 1 12.89 15.02 -14.13
N LYS A 2 12.76 13.78 -13.62
CA LYS A 2 11.87 12.77 -14.24
C LYS A 2 10.42 13.13 -13.94
N THR A 3 9.56 13.12 -14.95
CA THR A 3 8.12 13.40 -14.79
C THR A 3 7.33 12.11 -14.62
N LEU A 4 6.10 12.19 -14.09
CA LEU A 4 5.18 11.03 -14.03
C LEU A 4 4.95 10.40 -15.41
N ARG A 5 4.95 11.21 -16.47
CA ARG A 5 4.80 10.74 -17.86
C ARG A 5 5.96 9.86 -18.29
N ASP A 6 7.18 10.21 -17.91
CA ASP A 6 8.38 9.42 -18.24
C ASP A 6 8.41 8.11 -17.46
N TRP A 7 7.99 8.16 -16.19
CA TRP A 7 7.86 6.96 -15.36
C TRP A 7 6.79 6.00 -15.91
N ALA A 8 5.62 6.50 -16.30
CA ALA A 8 4.55 5.67 -16.87
C ALA A 8 4.97 5.01 -18.21
N LYS A 9 5.69 5.74 -19.07
CA LYS A 9 6.21 5.17 -20.33
C LYS A 9 7.25 4.07 -20.09
N ALA A 10 8.12 4.25 -19.09
CA ALA A 10 9.16 3.28 -18.78
C ALA A 10 8.61 1.93 -18.25
N HIS A 11 7.46 1.97 -17.58
CA HIS A 11 6.85 0.80 -16.92
C HIS A 11 5.59 0.30 -17.62
N LEU A 12 5.29 0.79 -18.84
CA LEU A 12 4.10 0.40 -19.59
C LEU A 12 4.03 -1.11 -19.88
N ASN A 13 5.19 -1.75 -20.07
CA ASN A 13 5.31 -3.16 -20.42
C ASN A 13 5.75 -4.05 -19.26
N TRP A 14 5.69 -3.55 -18.02
CA TRP A 14 6.03 -4.36 -16.85
C TRP A 14 5.08 -5.54 -16.70
N THR A 15 5.65 -6.71 -16.46
CA THR A 15 4.87 -7.91 -16.16
C THR A 15 4.41 -7.88 -14.71
N TYR A 16 3.55 -8.84 -14.35
CA TYR A 16 3.10 -8.98 -12.97
C TYR A 16 4.29 -9.20 -12.01
N GLU A 17 5.26 -10.01 -12.42
CA GLU A 17 6.46 -10.30 -11.64
C GLU A 17 7.28 -9.03 -11.37
N ASP A 18 7.44 -8.16 -12.39
CA ASP A 18 8.12 -6.87 -12.24
C ASP A 18 7.44 -6.01 -11.16
N TRP A 19 6.11 -5.91 -11.18
CA TRP A 19 5.35 -5.16 -10.17
C TRP A 19 5.51 -5.72 -8.75
N THR A 20 5.49 -7.06 -8.62
CA THR A 20 5.59 -7.73 -7.31
C THR A 20 7.01 -7.71 -6.73
N SER A 21 8.04 -7.46 -7.55
CA SER A 21 9.42 -7.36 -7.09
C SER A 21 9.70 -6.07 -6.30
N ILE A 22 8.82 -5.07 -6.39
CA ILE A 22 9.02 -3.75 -5.81
C ILE A 22 8.54 -3.76 -4.36
N LEU A 23 9.42 -3.33 -3.45
CA LEU A 23 9.05 -3.05 -2.08
C LEU A 23 8.44 -1.66 -1.98
N TRP A 24 7.11 -1.61 -1.92
CA TRP A 24 6.36 -0.36 -1.73
C TRP A 24 6.33 0.03 -0.26
N THR A 25 6.51 1.31 0.01
CA THR A 25 6.40 1.89 1.36
C THR A 25 5.53 3.13 1.29
N ASP A 26 4.64 3.30 2.26
CA ASP A 26 3.78 4.46 2.40
C ASP A 26 3.60 4.77 3.90
N GLU A 27 3.35 6.04 4.23
CA GLU A 27 3.07 6.48 5.58
C GLU A 27 1.57 6.76 5.71
N THR A 28 0.92 6.16 6.71
CA THR A 28 -0.49 6.40 6.99
C THR A 28 -0.70 6.84 8.43
N TRP A 29 -1.70 7.70 8.64
CA TRP A 29 -2.10 8.13 9.97
C TRP A 29 -2.96 7.06 10.62
N VAL A 30 -2.57 6.60 11.80
CA VAL A 30 -3.39 5.70 12.62
C VAL A 30 -4.33 6.56 13.46
N GLU A 31 -5.61 6.61 13.09
CA GLU A 31 -6.64 7.23 13.92
C GLU A 31 -6.97 6.30 15.10
N ASP A 32 -6.79 6.78 16.32
CA ASP A 32 -7.14 6.08 17.56
C ASP A 32 -8.67 6.06 17.74
N ARG A 33 -9.35 5.18 16.98
CA ARG A 33 -10.72 4.80 17.33
C ARG A 33 -10.64 3.92 18.56
N ARG A 34 -10.93 4.52 19.72
CA ARG A 34 -11.17 3.87 21.02
C ARG A 34 -11.53 2.40 20.84
N HIS A 35 -10.63 1.51 21.22
CA HIS A 35 -10.96 0.11 21.43
C HIS A 35 -12.11 0.06 22.45
N SER A 36 -13.35 -0.12 21.98
CA SER A 36 -14.43 -0.51 22.87
C SER A 36 -14.00 -1.86 23.45
N ARG A 37 -13.74 -1.89 24.77
CA ARG A 37 -13.49 -3.12 25.52
C ARG A 37 -14.76 -3.97 25.51
N GLY A 38 -15.11 -4.54 24.37
CA GLY A 38 -16.13 -5.55 24.22
C GLY A 38 -15.51 -6.89 24.56
N TRP A 39 -15.90 -7.46 25.69
CA TRP A 39 -15.55 -8.84 26.01
C TRP A 39 -16.30 -9.76 25.05
N VAL A 40 -15.57 -10.46 24.19
CA VAL A 40 -16.11 -11.55 23.37
C VAL A 40 -15.98 -12.83 24.20
N THR A 41 -17.03 -13.25 24.87
CA THR A 41 -17.13 -14.59 25.43
C THR A 41 -17.61 -15.55 24.34
N ARG A 42 -16.83 -16.58 24.06
CA ARG A 42 -17.21 -17.69 23.16
C ARG A 42 -18.02 -18.69 24.00
N SER A 43 -19.27 -18.93 23.61
CA SER A 43 -20.14 -20.00 24.14
C SER A 43 -19.72 -21.37 23.64
#